data_AF-A0A523T3Q5-F1
#
_entry.id   AF-A0A523T3Q5-F1
#
_cell.length_a   1.000
_cell.length_b   1.000
_cell.length_c   1.000
_cell.angle_alpha   90.00
_cell.angle_beta   90.00
_cell.angle_gamma   90.00
#
_symmetry.space_group_name_H-M   'P 1'
#
loop_
_entity.id
_entity.type
_entity.pdbx_description
1 polymer ?
#
loop_
_entity_poly.entity_id
_entity_poly.type
_entity_poly.pdbx_seq_one_letter_code
_entity_poly.pdbx_strand_id
1 'polypeptide(L)'
;MNRKAVSGLVLTLLLTVMLMFILHPIHATPTTLTNETPIDSKDLLKLGSTSHTPEWNKTYGGPSYDYGYSLVQCDDGGYAVAGHTYSFGAGSWDCWLVKVDVSGNVEWNQTYGGTSDDLARSVVETGDGGYVIAGYTSSFGAGSADFWLIKLVGPPLPETIDRLKTKVEELGSQGEIVNQGIVTSLIAKLNVAQKLFDEGKIDQAKNILNAFINEVEAQSGKHITPDAADVLIESAEYILTNL
;
A
#
# COMPACT_ATOMS: atom_id res chain seq x y z
N MET A 1 -64.35 -52.70 -45.34
CA MET A 1 -63.17 -52.84 -46.23
C MET A 1 -62.79 -51.44 -46.74
N ASN A 2 -61.48 -51.14 -46.71
CA ASN A 2 -60.77 -49.93 -47.19
C ASN A 2 -61.10 -48.59 -46.50
N ARG A 3 -60.25 -48.06 -45.60
CA ARG A 3 -58.84 -47.56 -45.69
C ARG A 3 -58.67 -46.35 -46.62
N LYS A 4 -58.40 -45.19 -46.01
CA LYS A 4 -57.20 -44.29 -46.15
C LYS A 4 -57.62 -42.87 -45.69
N ALA A 5 -57.12 -42.37 -44.55
CA ALA A 5 -55.84 -41.66 -44.36
C ALA A 5 -55.87 -40.25 -45.02
N VAL A 6 -55.49 -39.12 -44.42
CA VAL A 6 -54.78 -38.76 -43.18
C VAL A 6 -54.99 -37.23 -42.96
N SER A 7 -54.92 -36.79 -41.69
CA SER A 7 -54.83 -35.43 -41.09
C SER A 7 -54.65 -34.20 -42.01
N GLY A 8 -55.26 -33.04 -41.81
CA GLY A 8 -55.73 -32.40 -40.57
C GLY A 8 -54.69 -31.39 -40.04
N LEU A 9 -54.75 -30.12 -40.47
CA LEU A 9 -54.21 -28.97 -39.73
C LEU A 9 -54.90 -27.65 -40.17
N VAL A 10 -55.89 -27.23 -39.37
CA VAL A 10 -56.24 -25.85 -38.90
C VAL A 10 -55.62 -24.69 -39.72
N LEU A 11 -56.29 -23.77 -40.44
CA LEU A 11 -57.56 -23.00 -40.35
C LEU A 11 -57.76 -22.11 -39.11
N THR A 12 -57.23 -20.88 -39.14
CA THR A 12 -57.93 -19.60 -38.78
C THR A 12 -56.99 -18.43 -39.13
N LEU A 13 -57.19 -17.58 -40.14
CA LEU A 13 -58.23 -16.61 -40.55
C LEU A 13 -57.82 -15.15 -40.24
N LEU A 14 -57.42 -14.45 -41.32
CA LEU A 14 -57.56 -13.03 -41.69
C LEU A 14 -57.80 -11.94 -40.61
N LEU A 15 -57.06 -10.82 -40.70
CA LEU A 15 -57.62 -9.59 -41.31
C LEU A 15 -56.53 -8.59 -41.77
N THR A 16 -56.97 -7.72 -42.67
CA THR A 16 -56.31 -7.00 -43.75
C THR A 16 -55.73 -5.61 -43.41
N VAL A 17 -54.73 -5.25 -44.21
CA VAL A 17 -54.20 -3.93 -44.58
C VAL A 17 -55.30 -2.89 -44.88
N MET A 18 -55.09 -1.62 -44.43
CA MET A 18 -55.41 -0.30 -45.04
C MET A 18 -55.71 0.74 -43.92
N LEU A 19 -55.36 2.03 -43.94
CA LEU A 19 -54.82 2.98 -44.92
C LEU A 19 -54.57 4.35 -44.21
N MET A 20 -53.64 5.14 -44.74
CA MET A 20 -53.52 6.62 -44.72
C MET A 20 -53.02 7.40 -43.47
N PHE A 21 -51.81 7.96 -43.66
CA PHE A 21 -51.25 9.20 -43.10
C PHE A 21 -52.25 10.35 -42.99
N ILE A 22 -52.18 11.18 -41.92
CA ILE A 22 -52.13 12.66 -41.91
C ILE A 22 -51.62 13.21 -40.52
N LEU A 23 -50.58 14.07 -40.56
CA LEU A 23 -50.11 15.15 -39.63
C LEU A 23 -49.46 14.89 -38.23
N HIS A 24 -48.32 15.57 -38.01
CA HIS A 24 -47.43 15.63 -36.83
C HIS A 24 -48.07 16.33 -35.60
N PRO A 25 -47.58 16.09 -34.35
CA PRO A 25 -46.46 16.90 -33.84
C PRO A 25 -45.38 16.11 -33.07
N ILE A 26 -44.20 16.72 -33.10
CA ILE A 26 -42.94 16.33 -32.49
C ILE A 26 -43.08 16.37 -30.95
N HIS A 27 -42.64 15.31 -30.27
CA HIS A 27 -42.18 15.36 -28.88
C HIS A 27 -40.86 14.58 -28.83
N ALA A 28 -39.76 15.31 -28.65
CA ALA A 28 -38.45 14.73 -28.44
C ALA A 28 -38.48 13.91 -27.13
N THR A 29 -38.23 12.60 -27.25
CA THR A 29 -37.90 11.75 -26.11
C THR A 29 -36.37 11.64 -25.99
N PRO A 30 -35.82 11.41 -24.78
CA PRO A 30 -34.41 11.64 -24.48
C PRO A 30 -33.51 10.71 -25.28
N THR A 31 -32.42 11.27 -25.80
CA THR A 31 -31.38 10.58 -26.55
C THR A 31 -30.86 9.37 -25.76
N THR A 32 -31.01 8.18 -26.31
CA THR A 32 -30.28 6.99 -25.87
C THR A 32 -28.81 7.18 -26.21
N LEU A 33 -27.93 7.21 -25.20
CA LEU A 33 -26.48 7.11 -25.37
C LEU A 33 -26.18 5.80 -26.12
N THR A 34 -25.68 5.91 -27.34
CA THR A 34 -25.26 4.78 -28.17
C THR A 34 -23.90 4.28 -27.69
N ASN A 35 -23.85 2.99 -27.33
CA ASN A 35 -22.70 2.09 -27.38
C ASN A 35 -21.33 2.74 -27.59
N GLU A 36 -20.67 3.08 -26.49
CA GLU A 36 -19.20 3.13 -26.44
C GLU A 36 -18.70 1.68 -26.58
N THR A 37 -17.74 1.49 -27.48
CA THR A 37 -17.01 0.23 -27.67
C THR A 37 -16.46 -0.28 -26.33
N PRO A 38 -16.52 -1.59 -26.02
CA PRO A 38 -15.89 -2.14 -24.82
C PRO A 38 -14.42 -1.75 -24.81
N ILE A 39 -14.00 -1.11 -23.71
CA ILE A 39 -12.61 -0.76 -23.45
C ILE A 39 -11.78 -2.04 -23.59
N ASP A 40 -10.76 -2.02 -24.47
CA ASP A 40 -9.82 -3.14 -24.65
C ASP A 40 -9.12 -3.39 -23.31
N SER A 41 -9.32 -4.58 -22.76
CA SER A 41 -8.88 -4.99 -21.41
C SER A 41 -7.36 -5.09 -21.25
N LYS A 42 -6.60 -4.70 -22.27
CA LYS A 42 -5.13 -4.69 -22.25
C LYS A 42 -4.52 -3.42 -21.65
N ASP A 43 -5.29 -2.35 -21.51
CA ASP A 43 -4.83 -1.09 -20.88
C ASP A 43 -5.37 -0.89 -19.45
N LEU A 44 -6.16 -1.84 -18.94
CA LEU A 44 -6.61 -1.82 -17.55
C LEU A 44 -5.54 -2.45 -16.64
N LEU A 45 -4.67 -1.55 -16.21
CA LEU A 45 -3.87 -1.59 -15.00
C LEU A 45 -4.33 -2.66 -13.99
N LYS A 46 -3.38 -3.53 -13.67
CA LYS A 46 -3.28 -4.56 -12.61
C LYS A 46 -4.00 -4.20 -11.29
N LEU A 47 -5.34 -4.17 -11.28
CA LEU A 47 -6.13 -4.07 -10.05
C LEU A 47 -6.29 -5.47 -9.46
N GLY A 48 -5.42 -5.78 -8.50
CA GLY A 48 -5.50 -7.00 -7.69
C GLY A 48 -6.84 -7.10 -6.95
N SER A 49 -7.30 -8.35 -6.80
CA SER A 49 -8.45 -8.81 -6.01
C SER A 49 -9.78 -8.05 -6.17
N THR A 50 -10.71 -8.64 -6.92
CA THR A 50 -12.10 -8.16 -7.03
C THR A 50 -12.95 -8.45 -5.78
N SER A 51 -12.36 -9.04 -4.74
CA SER A 51 -13.08 -9.38 -3.53
C SER A 51 -13.12 -8.20 -2.57
N HIS A 52 -14.28 -7.57 -2.41
CA HIS A 52 -14.52 -6.54 -1.39
C HIS A 52 -14.75 -7.15 0.01
N THR A 53 -14.24 -8.36 0.24
CA THR A 53 -14.33 -9.06 1.52
C THR A 53 -13.16 -8.63 2.40
N PRO A 54 -13.39 -8.14 3.63
CA PRO A 54 -12.30 -7.79 4.52
C PRO A 54 -11.47 -9.03 4.86
N GLU A 55 -10.16 -8.98 4.65
CA GLU A 55 -9.23 -10.04 5.08
C GLU A 55 -9.17 -10.11 6.62
N TRP A 56 -9.20 -8.96 7.27
CA TRP A 56 -9.37 -8.82 8.71
C TRP A 56 -10.12 -7.52 9.04
N ASN A 57 -10.71 -7.45 10.24
CA ASN A 57 -11.25 -6.21 10.79
C ASN A 57 -10.92 -6.14 12.29
N LYS A 58 -10.35 -5.03 12.74
CA LYS A 58 -9.90 -4.81 14.12
C LYS A 58 -10.07 -3.36 14.51
N THR A 59 -10.24 -3.14 15.81
CA THR A 59 -10.31 -1.81 16.42
C THR A 59 -9.11 -1.60 17.33
N TYR A 60 -8.54 -0.41 17.30
CA TYR A 60 -7.41 -0.02 18.16
C TYR A 60 -7.86 1.19 18.98
N GLY A 61 -7.81 1.08 20.30
CA GLY A 61 -8.26 2.13 21.21
C GLY A 61 -8.43 1.63 22.64
N GLY A 62 -8.97 2.47 23.51
CA GLY A 62 -9.20 2.20 24.92
C GLY A 62 -10.59 2.64 25.41
N PRO A 63 -10.73 3.01 26.69
CA PRO A 63 -12.03 3.30 27.30
C PRO A 63 -12.67 4.63 26.86
N SER A 64 -11.93 5.47 26.14
CA SER A 64 -12.38 6.78 25.69
C SER A 64 -12.35 6.86 24.15
N TYR A 65 -12.31 8.07 23.61
CA TYR A 65 -12.26 8.31 22.18
C TYR A 65 -10.86 8.10 21.60
N ASP A 66 -10.79 7.46 20.45
CA ASP A 66 -9.56 7.17 19.71
C ASP A 66 -9.83 7.32 18.22
N TYR A 67 -9.01 8.11 17.52
CA TYR A 67 -9.21 8.43 16.12
C TYR A 67 -7.95 8.14 15.32
N GLY A 68 -8.06 7.29 14.29
CA GLY A 68 -7.04 7.14 13.25
C GLY A 68 -7.30 8.11 12.10
N TYR A 69 -6.28 8.86 11.67
CA TYR A 69 -6.41 9.90 10.64
C TYR A 69 -5.62 9.60 9.36
N SER A 70 -4.46 8.96 9.50
CA SER A 70 -3.57 8.66 8.38
C SER A 70 -2.97 7.28 8.60
N LEU A 71 -2.74 6.56 7.51
CA LEU A 71 -2.02 5.30 7.53
C LEU A 71 -1.02 5.25 6.39
N VAL A 72 0.04 4.47 6.59
CA VAL A 72 1.02 4.11 5.57
C VAL A 72 1.26 2.60 5.64
N GLN A 73 1.25 1.93 4.50
CA GLN A 73 1.73 0.55 4.44
C GLN A 73 3.25 0.58 4.58
N CYS A 74 3.77 -0.24 5.47
CA CYS A 74 5.19 -0.30 5.76
C CYS A 74 5.91 -1.28 4.84
N ASP A 75 7.23 -1.15 4.74
CA ASP A 75 8.07 -2.03 3.91
C ASP A 75 8.04 -3.50 4.32
N ASP A 76 7.68 -3.80 5.57
CA ASP A 76 7.46 -5.15 6.08
C ASP A 76 6.07 -5.73 5.75
N GLY A 77 5.29 -5.02 4.93
CA GLY A 77 3.93 -5.38 4.54
C GLY A 77 2.86 -5.03 5.58
N GLY A 78 3.24 -4.68 6.81
CA GLY A 78 2.36 -4.21 7.86
C GLY A 78 1.88 -2.76 7.62
N TYR A 79 1.28 -2.15 8.65
CA TYR A 79 0.76 -0.79 8.54
C TYR A 79 1.09 0.04 9.77
N ALA A 80 1.42 1.32 9.56
CA ALA A 80 1.50 2.31 10.63
C ALA A 80 0.32 3.26 10.52
N VAL A 81 -0.40 3.46 11.62
CA VAL A 81 -1.60 4.31 11.70
C VAL A 81 -1.33 5.43 12.69
N ALA A 82 -1.42 6.68 12.22
CA ALA A 82 -1.28 7.86 13.04
C ALA A 82 -2.63 8.54 13.26
N GLY A 83 -2.80 9.03 14.49
CA GLY A 83 -3.98 9.75 14.90
C GLY A 83 -3.82 10.31 16.30
N HIS A 84 -4.88 10.28 17.09
CA HIS A 84 -4.82 10.72 18.48
C HIS A 84 -5.79 9.94 19.37
N THR A 85 -5.45 9.92 20.64
CA THR A 85 -6.13 9.14 21.67
C THR A 85 -6.47 10.03 22.86
N TYR A 86 -7.65 9.83 23.41
CA TYR A 86 -8.05 10.33 24.74
C TYR A 86 -7.97 9.20 25.78
N SER A 87 -7.63 7.99 25.34
CA SER A 87 -7.59 6.79 26.16
C SER A 87 -6.23 6.57 26.82
N PHE A 88 -5.16 7.11 26.23
CA PHE A 88 -3.77 6.92 26.66
C PHE A 88 -3.00 8.24 26.57
N GLY A 89 -1.85 8.34 27.26
CA GLY A 89 -0.96 9.50 27.14
C GLY A 89 -0.89 10.36 28.41
N ALA A 90 -0.41 11.59 28.25
CA ALA A 90 -0.03 12.48 29.34
C ALA A 90 -1.13 13.50 29.71
N GLY A 91 -2.18 13.61 28.89
CA GLY A 91 -3.19 14.64 29.08
C GLY A 91 -4.51 14.35 28.39
N SER A 92 -4.95 15.32 27.60
CA SER A 92 -6.22 15.33 26.89
C SER A 92 -6.09 14.48 25.62
N TRP A 93 -6.04 15.09 24.45
CA TRP A 93 -5.68 14.38 23.23
C TRP A 93 -4.17 14.23 23.12
N ASP A 94 -3.69 13.00 22.98
CA ASP A 94 -2.27 12.72 22.69
C ASP A 94 -2.11 12.15 21.27
N CYS A 95 -1.03 12.53 20.58
CA CYS A 95 -0.67 11.95 19.29
C CYS A 95 -0.41 10.46 19.49
N TRP A 96 -0.99 9.61 18.65
CA TRP A 96 -0.87 8.17 18.78
C TRP A 96 -0.44 7.54 17.47
N LEU A 97 0.63 6.74 17.52
CA LEU A 97 1.11 5.93 16.41
C LEU A 97 0.97 4.46 16.79
N VAL A 98 0.29 3.69 15.95
CA VAL A 98 0.12 2.24 16.10
C VAL A 98 0.75 1.53 14.91
N LYS A 99 1.71 0.64 15.16
CA LYS A 99 2.26 -0.26 14.17
C LYS A 99 1.61 -1.64 14.29
N VAL A 100 1.14 -2.16 13.17
CA VAL A 100 0.53 -3.49 13.07
C VAL A 100 1.21 -4.35 12.02
N ASP A 101 1.17 -5.66 12.23
CA ASP A 101 1.61 -6.67 11.26
C ASP A 101 0.61 -6.82 10.10
N VAL A 102 0.94 -7.68 9.13
CA VAL A 102 0.10 -8.00 7.97
C VAL A 102 -1.30 -8.55 8.32
N SER A 103 -1.46 -9.11 9.53
CA SER A 103 -2.72 -9.65 10.07
C SER A 103 -3.46 -8.64 10.98
N GLY A 104 -2.98 -7.40 11.03
CA GLY A 104 -3.50 -6.34 11.90
C GLY A 104 -3.24 -6.59 13.40
N ASN A 105 -2.32 -7.47 13.80
CA ASN A 105 -1.92 -7.54 15.21
C ASN A 105 -1.01 -6.36 15.54
N VAL A 106 -1.21 -5.74 16.70
CA VAL A 106 -0.35 -4.66 17.17
C VAL A 106 1.03 -5.22 17.49
N GLU A 107 2.05 -4.69 16.82
CA GLU A 107 3.45 -4.97 17.14
C GLU A 107 3.92 -4.04 18.25
N TRP A 108 3.63 -2.75 18.09
CA TRP A 108 3.86 -1.73 19.12
C TRP A 108 2.96 -0.53 18.87
N ASN A 109 2.78 0.30 19.90
CA ASN A 109 2.14 1.60 19.77
C ASN A 109 2.78 2.58 20.75
N GLN A 110 2.76 3.87 20.41
CA GLN A 110 3.37 4.94 21.21
C GLN A 110 2.50 6.19 21.19
N THR A 111 2.43 6.86 22.34
CA THR A 111 1.81 8.18 22.48
C THR A 111 2.87 9.27 22.61
N TYR A 112 2.56 10.44 22.06
CA TYR A 112 3.41 11.62 22.11
C TYR A 112 2.56 12.84 22.43
N GLY A 113 2.99 13.62 23.41
CA GLY A 113 2.26 14.81 23.82
C GLY A 113 2.64 15.26 25.22
N GLY A 114 1.91 16.25 25.70
CA GLY A 114 2.01 16.79 27.05
C GLY A 114 0.64 16.82 27.71
N THR A 115 0.41 17.81 28.56
CA THR A 115 -0.84 17.90 29.34
C THR A 115 -2.03 18.44 28.55
N SER A 116 -1.80 19.00 27.36
CA SER A 116 -2.80 19.64 26.49
C SER A 116 -3.07 18.80 25.24
N ASP A 117 -3.82 19.34 24.27
CA ASP A 117 -4.16 18.63 23.04
C ASP A 117 -3.00 18.57 22.03
N ASP A 118 -2.63 17.35 21.64
CA ASP A 118 -1.57 16.99 20.70
C ASP A 118 -2.12 15.99 19.67
N LEU A 119 -2.09 16.33 18.38
CA LEU A 119 -2.80 15.57 17.35
C LEU A 119 -1.91 15.24 16.16
N ALA A 120 -1.86 13.97 15.76
CA ALA A 120 -1.33 13.58 14.45
C ALA A 120 -2.37 13.70 13.35
N ARG A 121 -1.93 14.14 12.16
CA ARG A 121 -2.77 14.27 10.96
C ARG A 121 -2.21 13.53 9.75
N SER A 122 -0.91 13.28 9.70
CA SER A 122 -0.24 12.58 8.61
C SER A 122 0.91 11.75 9.14
N VAL A 123 1.13 10.59 8.53
CA VAL A 123 2.32 9.76 8.74
C VAL A 123 2.88 9.29 7.41
N VAL A 124 4.20 9.21 7.34
CA VAL A 124 4.94 8.50 6.29
C VAL A 124 5.98 7.61 6.96
N GLU A 125 6.20 6.42 6.38
CA GLU A 125 7.40 5.66 6.66
C GLU A 125 8.56 6.33 5.92
N THR A 126 9.73 6.34 6.55
CA THR A 126 10.97 6.85 5.96
C THR A 126 11.87 5.69 5.56
N GLY A 127 12.75 5.88 4.57
CA GLY A 127 13.66 4.82 4.09
C GLY A 127 14.62 4.26 5.15
N ASP A 128 14.70 4.90 6.31
CA ASP A 128 15.36 4.37 7.49
C ASP A 128 14.57 3.33 8.29
N GLY A 129 13.34 3.03 7.84
CA GLY A 129 12.40 2.17 8.55
C GLY A 129 11.72 2.80 9.76
N GLY A 130 11.93 4.10 9.97
CA GLY A 130 11.26 4.93 10.97
C GLY A 130 10.04 5.64 10.39
N TYR A 131 9.57 6.69 11.07
CA TYR A 131 8.36 7.42 10.69
C TYR A 131 8.52 8.92 10.83
N VAL A 132 7.87 9.67 9.94
CA VAL A 132 7.62 11.10 10.13
C VAL A 132 6.14 11.30 10.36
N ILE A 133 5.78 11.99 11.43
CA ILE A 133 4.41 12.36 11.79
C ILE A 133 4.29 13.89 11.74
N ALA A 134 3.27 14.39 11.06
CA ALA A 134 2.92 15.81 11.05
C ALA A 134 1.55 16.06 11.69
N GLY A 135 1.44 17.17 12.40
CA GLY A 135 0.26 17.50 13.20
C GLY A 135 0.34 18.87 13.85
N TYR A 136 -0.31 19.02 14.99
CA TYR A 136 -0.17 20.21 15.83
C TYR A 136 -0.14 19.82 17.31
N THR A 137 0.45 20.71 18.11
CA THR A 137 0.59 20.57 19.56
C THR A 137 0.10 21.82 20.25
N SER A 138 -0.66 21.65 21.33
CA SER A 138 -1.03 22.72 22.27
C SER A 138 -0.23 22.60 23.58
N SER A 139 0.64 21.59 23.67
CA SER A 139 1.50 21.31 24.82
C SER A 139 2.88 21.94 24.68
N PHE A 140 3.35 22.14 23.45
CA PHE A 140 4.68 22.68 23.15
C PHE A 140 4.57 23.91 22.25
N GLY A 141 5.61 24.75 22.23
CA GLY A 141 5.67 25.92 21.35
C GLY A 141 5.16 27.22 21.99
N ALA A 142 4.69 28.15 21.16
CA ALA A 142 4.30 29.50 21.52
C ALA A 142 2.82 29.77 21.24
N GLY A 143 2.08 30.15 22.28
CA GLY A 143 0.66 30.50 22.16
C GLY A 143 -0.25 29.32 22.41
N SER A 144 -1.25 29.11 21.55
CA SER A 144 -2.32 28.12 21.80
C SER A 144 -2.09 26.79 21.08
N ALA A 145 -1.68 26.81 19.81
CA ALA A 145 -1.34 25.61 19.06
C ALA A 145 -0.27 25.92 18.01
N ASP A 146 0.72 25.05 17.90
CA ASP A 146 1.81 25.14 16.95
C ASP A 146 1.85 23.94 16.02
N PHE A 147 2.38 24.16 14.81
CA PHE A 147 2.68 23.05 13.90
C PHE A 147 3.73 22.13 14.53
N TRP A 148 3.47 20.82 14.50
CA TRP A 148 4.31 19.82 15.15
C TRP A 148 4.75 18.75 14.16
N LEU A 149 6.06 18.45 14.19
CA LEU A 149 6.69 17.40 13.40
C LEU A 149 7.46 16.47 14.34
N ILE A 150 7.24 15.17 14.20
CA ILE A 150 7.93 14.12 14.97
C ILE A 150 8.65 13.22 13.96
N LYS A 151 9.95 13.02 14.14
CA LYS A 151 10.72 11.98 13.44
C LYS A 151 11.05 10.87 14.43
N LEU A 152 10.60 9.66 14.13
CA LEU A 152 10.99 8.44 14.81
C LEU A 152 12.08 7.77 13.99
N VAL A 153 13.17 7.38 14.65
CA VAL A 153 14.22 6.57 14.02
C VAL A 153 13.70 5.15 13.80
N GLY A 154 14.17 4.51 12.73
CA GLY A 154 13.88 3.11 12.49
C GLY A 154 14.53 2.18 13.52
N PRO A 155 14.29 0.87 13.39
CA PRO A 155 14.85 -0.11 14.30
C PRO A 155 16.39 -0.15 14.27
N PRO A 156 17.03 -0.69 15.32
CA PRO A 156 18.49 -0.78 15.38
C PRO A 156 19.08 -1.63 14.24
N LEU A 157 20.34 -1.36 13.89
CA LEU A 157 21.04 -1.87 12.69
C LEU A 157 20.85 -3.37 12.36
N PRO A 158 20.89 -4.32 13.30
CA PRO A 158 20.67 -5.73 12.96
C PRO A 158 19.31 -5.97 12.31
N GLU A 159 18.27 -5.29 12.79
CA GLU A 159 16.92 -5.39 12.26
C GLU A 159 16.80 -4.66 10.91
N THR A 160 17.53 -3.56 10.71
CA THR A 160 17.56 -2.84 9.42
C THR A 160 18.16 -3.69 8.28
N ILE A 161 19.25 -4.44 8.55
CA ILE A 161 19.84 -5.35 7.55
C ILE A 161 18.89 -6.51 7.24
N ASP A 162 18.19 -7.06 8.23
CA ASP A 162 17.20 -8.12 7.99
C ASP A 162 16.00 -7.62 7.19
N ARG A 163 15.50 -6.40 7.45
CA ARG A 163 14.47 -5.76 6.62
C ARG A 163 14.91 -5.61 5.16
N LEU A 164 16.15 -5.16 4.92
CA LEU A 164 16.68 -5.05 3.56
C LEU A 164 16.78 -6.42 2.87
N LYS A 165 17.11 -7.50 3.59
CA LYS A 165 17.07 -8.86 3.03
C LYS A 165 15.65 -9.24 2.61
N THR A 166 14.67 -9.05 3.48
CA THR A 166 13.27 -9.33 3.17
C THR A 166 12.82 -8.54 1.94
N LYS A 167 13.18 -7.25 1.85
CA LYS A 167 12.85 -6.42 0.68
C LYS A 167 13.43 -6.96 -0.63
N VAL A 168 14.68 -7.42 -0.62
CA VAL A 168 15.31 -8.05 -1.80
C VAL A 168 14.55 -9.31 -2.22
N GLU A 169 14.11 -10.14 -1.28
CA GLU A 169 13.35 -11.36 -1.55
C GLU A 169 11.94 -11.05 -2.10
N GLU A 170 11.27 -10.06 -1.54
CA GLU A 170 9.96 -9.60 -1.97
C GLU A 170 9.99 -9.04 -3.40
N LEU A 171 10.93 -8.14 -3.69
CA LEU A 171 11.12 -7.58 -5.03
C LEU A 171 11.48 -8.67 -6.04
N GLY A 172 12.26 -9.68 -5.64
CA GLY A 172 12.50 -10.87 -6.46
C GLY A 172 11.23 -11.68 -6.73
N SER A 173 10.35 -11.81 -5.74
CA SER A 173 9.08 -12.54 -5.86
C SER A 173 8.03 -11.78 -6.67
N GLN A 174 8.07 -10.45 -6.65
CA GLN A 174 7.19 -9.56 -7.41
C GLN A 174 7.62 -9.42 -8.89
N GLY A 175 8.81 -9.89 -9.23
CA GLY A 175 9.39 -9.80 -10.58
C GLY A 175 10.08 -8.47 -10.87
N GLU A 176 10.29 -7.64 -9.86
CA GLU A 176 11.04 -6.37 -9.94
C GLU A 176 12.56 -6.63 -10.05
N ILE A 177 13.03 -7.75 -9.48
CA ILE A 177 14.37 -8.32 -9.73
C ILE A 177 14.19 -9.59 -10.57
N VAL A 178 14.40 -9.49 -11.88
CA VAL A 178 14.04 -10.57 -12.84
C VAL A 178 15.01 -11.75 -12.83
N ASN A 179 16.18 -11.62 -12.18
CA ASN A 179 17.23 -12.64 -12.15
C ASN A 179 17.48 -13.14 -10.72
N GLN A 180 17.14 -14.41 -10.46
CA GLN A 180 17.33 -15.05 -9.16
C GLN A 180 18.80 -15.16 -8.71
N GLY A 181 19.75 -15.16 -9.66
CA GLY A 181 21.17 -15.09 -9.34
C GLY A 181 21.56 -13.74 -8.71
N ILE A 182 20.89 -12.65 -9.10
CA ILE A 182 21.09 -11.32 -8.51
C ILE A 182 20.51 -11.29 -7.10
N VAL A 183 19.28 -11.78 -6.90
CA VAL A 183 18.67 -11.92 -5.56
C VAL A 183 19.62 -12.67 -4.62
N THR A 184 20.13 -13.82 -5.05
CA THR A 184 21.09 -14.62 -4.27
C THR A 184 22.39 -13.85 -3.95
N SER A 185 22.93 -13.12 -4.93
CA SER A 185 24.15 -12.32 -4.81
C SER A 185 24.00 -11.17 -3.81
N LEU A 186 22.86 -10.47 -3.85
CA LEU A 186 22.51 -9.36 -2.98
C LEU A 186 22.31 -9.85 -1.53
N ILE A 187 21.53 -10.92 -1.33
CA ILE A 187 21.32 -11.53 0.00
C ILE A 187 22.64 -12.02 0.60
N ALA A 188 23.51 -12.64 -0.20
CA ALA A 188 24.81 -13.09 0.27
C ALA A 188 25.67 -11.92 0.81
N LYS A 189 25.63 -10.75 0.17
CA LYS A 189 26.35 -9.55 0.66
C LYS A 189 25.76 -9.07 1.99
N LEU A 190 24.44 -8.99 2.10
CA LEU A 190 23.77 -8.58 3.34
C LEU A 190 24.09 -9.52 4.51
N ASN A 191 24.15 -10.84 4.26
CA ASN A 191 24.56 -11.82 5.28
C ASN A 191 26.02 -11.62 5.73
N VAL A 192 26.93 -11.30 4.80
CA VAL A 192 28.32 -11.02 5.15
C VAL A 192 28.45 -9.69 5.90
N ALA A 193 27.72 -8.65 5.48
CA ALA A 193 27.70 -7.36 6.17
C ALA A 193 27.22 -7.51 7.62
N GLN A 194 26.12 -8.24 7.84
CA GLN A 194 25.61 -8.52 9.19
C GLN A 194 26.67 -9.21 10.06
N LYS A 195 27.25 -10.30 9.55
CA LYS A 195 28.28 -11.05 10.28
C LYS A 195 29.46 -10.16 10.68
N LEU A 196 29.93 -9.31 9.76
CA LEU A 196 31.05 -8.40 10.03
C LEU A 196 30.70 -7.34 11.08
N PHE A 197 29.46 -6.83 11.04
CA PHE A 197 28.95 -5.94 12.08
C PHE A 197 28.92 -6.61 13.45
N ASP A 198 28.38 -7.83 13.54
CA ASP A 198 28.33 -8.62 14.78
C ASP A 198 29.73 -8.90 15.36
N GLU A 199 30.72 -9.04 14.49
CA GLU A 199 32.14 -9.20 14.86
C GLU A 199 32.85 -7.86 15.21
N GLY A 200 32.14 -6.72 15.17
CA GLY A 200 32.69 -5.39 15.41
C GLY A 200 33.59 -4.85 14.31
N LYS A 201 33.58 -5.47 13.11
CA LYS A 201 34.43 -5.11 11.96
C LYS A 201 33.72 -4.10 11.06
N ILE A 202 33.43 -2.93 11.62
CA ILE A 202 32.56 -1.90 11.00
C ILE A 202 33.02 -1.49 9.60
N ASP A 203 34.30 -1.16 9.40
CA ASP A 203 34.82 -0.76 8.08
C ASP A 203 34.65 -1.84 7.01
N GLN A 204 34.79 -3.11 7.41
CA GLN A 204 34.59 -4.24 6.50
C GLN A 204 33.10 -4.41 6.15
N ALA A 205 32.21 -4.24 7.12
CA ALA A 205 30.76 -4.25 6.87
C ALA A 205 30.36 -3.13 5.89
N LYS A 206 30.88 -1.91 6.10
CA LYS A 206 30.66 -0.76 5.19
C LYS A 206 31.12 -1.04 3.76
N ASN A 207 32.29 -1.67 3.60
CA ASN A 207 32.78 -2.05 2.28
C ASN A 207 31.86 -3.05 1.55
N ILE A 208 31.26 -3.99 2.30
CA ILE A 208 30.31 -4.95 1.73
C ILE A 208 28.99 -4.27 1.33
N LEU A 209 28.49 -3.32 2.12
CA LEU A 209 27.31 -2.54 1.75
C LEU A 209 27.54 -1.65 0.53
N ASN A 210 28.71 -1.00 0.43
CA ASN A 210 29.07 -0.28 -0.80
C ASN A 210 29.13 -1.23 -2.01
N ALA A 211 29.62 -2.46 -1.84
CA ALA A 211 29.61 -3.45 -2.91
C ALA A 211 28.19 -3.92 -3.28
N PHE A 212 27.25 -3.95 -2.32
CA PHE A 212 25.83 -4.17 -2.58
C PHE A 212 25.24 -3.03 -3.41
N ILE A 213 25.43 -1.77 -3.01
CA ILE A 213 24.93 -0.58 -3.73
C ILE A 213 25.44 -0.57 -5.16
N ASN A 214 26.75 -0.72 -5.37
CA ASN A 214 27.35 -0.76 -6.71
C ASN A 214 26.78 -1.87 -7.59
N GLU A 215 26.41 -3.02 -7.02
CA GLU A 215 25.75 -4.07 -7.79
C GLU A 215 24.32 -3.66 -8.16
N VAL A 216 23.52 -3.14 -7.22
CA VAL A 216 22.16 -2.67 -7.50
C VAL A 216 22.17 -1.61 -8.62
N GLU A 217 23.04 -0.60 -8.52
CA GLU A 217 23.22 0.43 -9.55
C GLU A 217 23.58 -0.17 -10.92
N ALA A 218 24.51 -1.13 -10.95
CA ALA A 218 24.95 -1.75 -12.20
C ALA A 218 23.84 -2.58 -12.88
N GLN A 219 22.88 -3.09 -12.11
CA GLN A 219 21.76 -3.92 -12.57
C GLN A 219 20.47 -3.11 -12.79
N SER A 220 20.39 -1.88 -12.30
CA SER A 220 19.26 -0.96 -12.50
C SER A 220 18.98 -0.73 -13.99
N GLY A 221 17.71 -0.83 -14.37
CA GLY A 221 17.23 -0.75 -15.75
C GLY A 221 17.56 -1.94 -16.65
N LYS A 222 18.30 -2.95 -16.15
CA LYS A 222 18.63 -4.20 -16.89
C LYS A 222 17.92 -5.40 -16.30
N HIS A 223 18.13 -5.62 -15.01
CA HIS A 223 17.62 -6.77 -14.28
C HIS A 223 16.94 -6.41 -12.96
N ILE A 224 17.05 -5.15 -12.55
CA ILE A 224 16.31 -4.54 -11.45
C ILE A 224 15.56 -3.35 -12.04
N THR A 225 14.27 -3.18 -11.75
CA THR A 225 13.54 -1.98 -12.18
C THR A 225 14.10 -0.73 -11.51
N PRO A 226 14.04 0.46 -12.13
CA PRO A 226 14.58 1.68 -11.54
C PRO A 226 14.02 1.97 -10.14
N ASP A 227 12.70 1.88 -9.97
CA ASP A 227 12.04 2.12 -8.68
C ASP A 227 12.51 1.14 -7.59
N ALA A 228 12.68 -0.14 -7.94
CA ALA A 228 13.22 -1.14 -7.01
C ALA A 228 14.70 -0.87 -6.66
N ALA A 229 15.48 -0.40 -7.63
CA ALA A 229 16.88 -0.04 -7.38
C ALA A 229 16.98 1.15 -6.41
N ASP A 230 16.17 2.19 -6.61
CA ASP A 230 16.13 3.37 -5.73
C ASP A 230 15.80 2.98 -4.29
N VAL A 231 14.77 2.16 -4.09
CA VAL A 231 14.37 1.64 -2.75
C VAL A 231 15.52 0.88 -2.08
N LEU A 232 16.20 -0.01 -2.81
CA LEU A 232 17.30 -0.81 -2.27
C LEU A 232 18.54 0.02 -1.94
N ILE A 233 18.84 1.04 -2.76
CA ILE A 233 19.97 1.94 -2.55
C ILE A 233 19.72 2.83 -1.34
N GLU A 234 18.55 3.49 -1.26
CA GLU A 234 18.19 4.35 -0.12
C GLU A 234 18.26 3.57 1.21
N SER A 235 17.75 2.34 1.22
CA SER A 235 17.82 1.46 2.40
C SER A 235 19.27 1.13 2.78
N ALA A 236 20.13 0.82 1.80
CA ALA A 236 21.52 0.48 2.05
C ALA A 236 22.38 1.69 2.49
N GLU A 237 22.15 2.87 1.92
CA GLU A 237 22.80 4.12 2.30
C GLU A 237 22.45 4.55 3.73
N TYR A 238 21.21 4.32 4.15
CA TYR A 238 20.81 4.53 5.53
C TYR A 238 21.61 3.63 6.48
N ILE A 239 21.70 2.32 6.19
CA ILE A 239 22.49 1.40 7.01
C ILE A 239 23.96 1.86 7.05
N LEU A 240 24.51 2.26 5.91
CA LEU A 240 25.89 2.75 5.81
C LEU A 240 26.16 3.98 6.69
N THR A 241 25.20 4.91 6.76
CA THR A 241 25.29 6.16 7.54
C THR A 241 25.22 5.90 9.04
N ASN A 242 24.56 4.81 9.47
CA ASN A 242 24.30 4.53 10.88
C ASN A 242 25.21 3.44 11.49
N LEU A 243 25.97 2.71 10.66
CA LEU A 243 27.06 1.80 11.06
C LEU A 243 28.25 2.51 11.72
#